data_AF-A0A959LMX2-F1
#
_entry.id   AF-A0A959LMX2-F1
#
_cell.length_a   1.000
_cell.length_b   1.000
_cell.length_c   1.000
_cell.angle_alpha   90.00
_cell.angle_beta   90.00
_cell.angle_gamma   90.00
#
_symmetry.space_group_name_H-M   'P 1'
#
loop_
_entity.id
_entity.type
_entity.pdbx_description
1 polymer ?
#
loop_
_entity_poly.entity_id
_entity_poly.type
_entity_poly.pdbx_seq_one_letter_code
_entity_poly.pdbx_strand_id
1 'polypeptide(L)'
;MTSTALRTKLYDYIREADDKKLKAIYRLLEDDIEGASEWWKDKHMVAELEERYEALVSGKDKGLSKEELSAAIDKARKKKYG
;
A
#
# COMPACT_ATOMS: atom_id res chain seq x y z
N MET A 1 5.04 -26.74 15.69
CA MET A 1 3.58 -26.55 15.64
C MET A 1 3.17 -26.59 14.17
N THR A 2 2.14 -27.35 13.79
CA THR A 2 1.72 -27.44 12.38
C THR A 2 0.86 -26.23 11.99
N SER A 3 0.82 -25.89 10.71
CA SER A 3 -0.03 -24.79 10.19
C SER A 3 -1.51 -25.00 10.58
N THR A 4 -1.99 -26.25 10.58
CA THR A 4 -3.34 -26.61 11.02
C THR A 4 -3.58 -26.27 12.48
N ALA A 5 -2.66 -26.63 13.37
CA ALA A 5 -2.78 -26.33 14.80
C ALA A 5 -2.77 -24.82 15.09
N LEU A 6 -2.01 -24.04 14.31
CA LEU A 6 -2.03 -22.58 14.40
C LEU A 6 -3.39 -22.01 13.97
N ARG A 7 -3.93 -22.48 12.84
CA ARG A 7 -5.22 -22.02 12.31
C ARG A 7 -6.37 -22.30 13.29
N THR A 8 -6.41 -23.49 13.89
CA THR A 8 -7.42 -23.83 14.90
C THR A 8 -7.36 -22.88 16.09
N LYS A 9 -6.17 -22.61 16.64
CA LYS A 9 -6.01 -21.68 17.76
C LYS A 9 -6.48 -20.26 17.45
N LEU A 10 -6.23 -19.78 16.23
CA LEU A 10 -6.69 -18.45 15.80
C LEU A 10 -8.23 -18.40 15.69
N TYR A 11 -8.86 -19.45 15.15
CA TYR A 11 -10.33 -19.51 15.10
C TYR A 11 -10.96 -19.54 16.49
N ASP A 12 -10.40 -20.33 17.42
CA ASP A 12 -10.90 -20.40 18.79
C ASP A 12 -10.74 -19.05 19.50
N TYR A 13 -9.61 -18.36 19.30
CA TYR A 13 -9.42 -17.03 19.85
C TYR A 13 -10.44 -16.01 19.31
N ILE A 14 -10.69 -16.00 18.00
CA ILE A 14 -11.65 -15.08 17.37
C ILE A 14 -13.08 -15.30 17.91
N ARG A 15 -13.46 -16.55 18.21
CA ARG A 15 -14.78 -16.88 18.77
C ARG A 15 -15.03 -16.31 20.17
N GLU A 16 -13.99 -16.24 20.99
CA GLU A 16 -14.06 -15.83 22.39
C GLU A 16 -13.66 -14.35 22.59
N ALA A 17 -13.04 -13.72 21.59
CA ALA A 17 -12.53 -12.36 21.68
C ALA A 17 -13.67 -11.32 21.72
N ASP A 18 -13.54 -10.34 22.61
CA ASP A 18 -14.44 -9.18 22.65
C ASP A 18 -14.25 -8.26 21.44
N ASP A 19 -15.27 -7.44 21.15
CA ASP A 19 -15.29 -6.48 20.06
C ASP A 19 -14.07 -5.55 20.02
N LYS A 20 -13.52 -5.18 21.18
CA LYS A 20 -12.37 -4.27 21.25
C LYS A 20 -11.12 -4.96 20.71
N LYS A 21 -10.89 -6.21 21.10
CA LYS A 21 -9.78 -7.04 20.59
C LYS A 21 -9.96 -7.34 19.11
N LEU A 22 -11.17 -7.70 18.68
CA LEU A 22 -11.47 -7.96 17.27
C LEU A 22 -11.19 -6.73 16.38
N LYS A 23 -11.65 -5.55 16.78
CA LYS A 23 -11.37 -4.29 16.05
C LYS A 23 -9.88 -3.96 15.97
N ALA A 24 -9.12 -4.23 17.03
CA ALA A 24 -7.68 -4.00 17.04
C ALA A 24 -6.94 -4.95 16.09
N ILE A 25 -7.32 -6.24 16.09
CA ILE A 25 -6.74 -7.25 15.18
C ILE A 25 -7.12 -6.95 13.73
N TYR A 26 -8.38 -6.58 13.47
CA TYR A 26 -8.83 -6.19 12.14
C TYR A 26 -8.00 -5.04 11.59
N ARG A 27 -7.86 -3.92 12.32
CA ARG A 27 -7.06 -2.77 11.88
C ARG A 27 -5.59 -3.09 11.62
N LEU A 28 -5.03 -4.07 12.33
CA LEU A 28 -3.64 -4.49 12.12
C LEU A 28 -3.47 -5.27 10.81
N LEU A 29 -4.52 -5.97 10.38
CA LEU A 29 -4.49 -6.92 9.27
C LEU A 29 -5.45 -6.51 8.13
N GLU A 30 -6.03 -5.30 8.19
CA GLU A 30 -7.10 -4.83 7.31
C GLU A 30 -6.65 -4.90 5.84
N ASP A 31 -5.46 -4.38 5.55
CA ASP A 31 -4.86 -4.40 4.22
C ASP A 31 -4.56 -5.83 3.72
N ASP A 32 -4.23 -6.75 4.62
CA ASP A 32 -3.96 -8.16 4.28
C ASP A 32 -5.26 -8.97 4.11
N ILE A 33 -6.31 -8.62 4.86
CA ILE A 33 -7.62 -9.29 4.87
C ILE A 33 -8.47 -8.83 3.69
N GLU A 34 -8.54 -7.51 3.47
CA GLU A 34 -9.30 -6.92 2.37
C GLU A 34 -8.55 -7.03 1.04
N GLY A 35 -7.25 -7.36 1.10
CA GLY A 35 -6.33 -7.21 -0.01
C GLY A 35 -6.06 -5.72 -0.25
N ALA A 36 -4.82 -5.38 -0.66
CA ALA A 36 -4.41 -4.02 -0.94
C ALA A 36 -5.56 -3.24 -1.56
N SER A 37 -6.03 -2.18 -0.87
CA SER A 37 -7.15 -1.31 -1.28
C SER A 37 -7.25 -1.34 -2.78
N GLU A 38 -8.34 -1.90 -3.33
CA GLU A 38 -8.52 -2.15 -4.77
C GLU A 38 -8.61 -0.81 -5.50
N TRP A 39 -7.52 -0.06 -5.55
CA TRP A 39 -7.41 1.31 -6.02
C TRP A 39 -7.79 1.39 -7.49
N TRP A 40 -7.66 0.28 -8.22
CA TRP A 40 -8.12 0.12 -9.59
C TRP A 40 -9.65 0.12 -9.73
N LYS A 41 -10.41 0.02 -8.63
CA LYS A 41 -11.87 0.23 -8.60
C LYS A 41 -12.26 1.68 -8.35
N ASP A 42 -11.34 2.51 -7.85
CA ASP A 42 -11.57 3.95 -7.73
C ASP A 42 -11.42 4.61 -9.10
N LYS A 43 -12.56 4.94 -9.72
CA LYS A 43 -12.61 5.56 -11.05
C LYS A 43 -11.90 6.91 -11.11
N HIS A 44 -11.91 7.68 -10.02
CA HIS A 44 -11.23 8.97 -9.98
C HIS A 44 -9.72 8.77 -10.00
N MET A 45 -9.21 7.83 -9.19
CA MET A 45 -7.80 7.49 -9.17
C MET A 45 -7.32 6.92 -10.51
N VAL A 46 -8.09 6.02 -11.14
CA VAL A 46 -7.73 5.49 -12.46
C VAL A 46 -7.72 6.59 -13.52
N ALA A 47 -8.69 7.51 -13.52
CA ALA A 47 -8.73 8.61 -14.49
C ALA A 47 -7.55 9.58 -14.35
N GLU A 48 -7.12 9.88 -13.12
CA GLU A 48 -5.95 10.73 -12.86
C GLU A 48 -4.65 10.07 -13.36
N LEU A 49 -4.50 8.76 -13.13
CA LEU A 49 -3.33 8.02 -13.59
C LEU A 49 -3.28 7.94 -15.13
N GLU A 50 -4.43 7.75 -15.77
CA GLU A 50 -4.54 7.77 -17.24
C GLU A 50 -4.15 9.15 -17.80
N GLU A 51 -4.65 10.24 -17.21
CA GLU A 51 -4.27 11.60 -17.64
C GLU A 51 -2.76 11.84 -17.52
N ARG A 52 -2.14 11.37 -16.44
CA ARG A 52 -0.69 11.50 -16.24
C ARG A 52 0.11 10.66 -17.22
N TYR A 53 -0.38 9.46 -17.52
CA TYR A 53 0.21 8.62 -18.55
C TYR A 53 0.19 9.31 -19.91
N GLU A 54 -0.98 9.81 -20.32
CA GLU A 54 -1.13 10.53 -21.59
C GLU A 54 -0.31 11.83 -21.63
N ALA A 55 -0.22 12.55 -20.51
CA ALA A 55 0.63 13.73 -20.41
C ALA A 55 2.11 13.37 -20.64
N LEU A 56 2.57 12.25 -20.10
CA LEU A 56 3.94 11.77 -20.28
C LEU A 56 4.20 11.30 -21.73
N VAL A 57 3.28 10.52 -22.30
CA VAL A 57 3.40 10.01 -23.68
C VAL A 57 3.36 11.13 -24.71
N SER A 58 2.50 12.13 -24.50
CA SER A 58 2.42 13.32 -25.36
C SER A 58 3.58 14.30 -25.18
N GLY A 59 4.43 14.10 -24.15
CA GLY A 59 5.51 15.01 -23.80
C GLY A 59 5.04 16.33 -23.16
N LYS A 60 3.76 16.45 -22.82
CA LYS A 60 3.20 17.55 -22.01
C LYS A 60 3.81 17.54 -20.61
N ASP A 61 3.95 16.35 -20.04
CA ASP A 61 4.80 16.08 -18.89
C ASP A 61 6.12 15.48 -19.40
N LYS A 62 7.24 16.00 -18.90
CA LYS A 62 8.58 15.51 -19.28
C LYS A 62 9.01 14.31 -18.45
N GLY A 63 8.33 14.05 -17.33
CA GLY A 63 8.76 13.06 -16.35
C GLY A 63 10.15 13.37 -15.81
N LEU A 64 10.81 12.34 -15.28
CA LEU A 64 12.21 12.40 -14.88
C LEU A 64 12.93 11.19 -15.46
N SER A 65 14.15 11.39 -15.95
CA SER A 65 15.04 10.28 -16.22
C SER A 65 15.40 9.56 -14.91
N LYS A 66 15.90 8.33 -15.04
CA LYS A 66 16.36 7.56 -13.89
C LYS A 66 17.50 8.26 -13.15
N GLU A 67 18.40 8.90 -13.89
CA GLU A 67 19.56 9.63 -13.38
C GLU A 67 19.10 10.89 -12.62
N GLU A 68 18.15 11.64 -13.19
CA GLU A 68 17.55 12.81 -12.55
C GLU A 68 16.85 12.44 -11.24
N LEU A 69 16.08 11.35 -11.26
CA LEU A 69 15.42 10.82 -10.07
C LEU A 69 16.43 10.40 -9.00
N SER A 70 17.49 9.67 -9.38
CA SER A 70 18.53 9.23 -8.44
C SER A 70 19.23 10.43 -7.81
N ALA A 71 19.61 11.43 -8.60
CA ALA A 71 20.24 12.64 -8.11
C ALA A 71 19.34 13.43 -7.16
N ALA A 72 18.03 13.50 -7.45
CA ALA A 72 17.05 14.14 -6.57
C ALA A 72 16.92 13.42 -5.23
N ILE A 73 16.88 12.08 -5.23
CA ILE A 73 16.85 11.26 -4.01
C ILE A 73 18.11 11.48 -3.16
N ASP A 74 19.29 11.46 -3.79
CA ASP A 74 20.56 11.64 -3.08
C ASP A 74 20.66 13.03 -2.45
N LYS A 75 20.21 14.07 -3.17
CA LYS A 75 20.13 15.43 -2.65
C LYS A 75 19.19 15.53 -1.46
N ALA A 76 18.01 14.89 -1.52
CA ALA A 76 17.05 14.89 -0.43
C ALA A 76 17.59 14.15 0.81
N ARG A 77 18.27 13.02 0.62
CA ARG A 77 18.91 12.26 1.70
C ARG A 77 20.02 13.05 2.38
N LYS A 78 20.90 13.68 1.61
CA LYS A 78 21.96 14.55 2.15
C LYS A 78 21.38 15.70 2.97
N LYS A 79 20.30 16.33 2.53
CA LYS A 79 19.64 17.41 3.30
C LYS A 79 19.04 16.93 4.63
N LYS A 80 18.59 15.68 4.70
CA LYS A 80 17.90 15.14 5.89
C LYS A 80 18.85 14.47 6.89
N TYR A 81 19.96 13.89 6.41
CA TYR A 81 20.84 13.02 7.20
C TYR A 81 22.33 13.36 7.12
N GLY A 82 22.73 14.31 6.27
CA GLY A 82 24.09 14.83 6.19
C GLY A 82 24.20 16.18 6.87
#